data_AF-A0A650CQX3-F1
#
_entry.id   AF-A0A650CQX3-F1
#
_cell.length_a   1.000
_cell.length_b   1.000
_cell.length_c   1.000
_cell.angle_alpha   90.00
_cell.angle_beta   90.00
_cell.angle_gamma   90.00
#
_symmetry.space_group_name_H-M   'P 1'
#
loop_
_entity.id
_entity.type
_entity.pdbx_description
1 polymer ?
#
loop_
_entity_poly.entity_id
_entity_poly.type
_entity_poly.pdbx_seq_one_letter_code
_entity_poly.pdbx_strand_id
1 'polypeptide(L)'
;MTSSESFQVFKILFKERYKDPTLQMILPTMLVGYIFIPSFLIREDFLNYALVLANIPVISIPETVAVALALRNIIFVFGDHMNSGSIVSFLMMPVKRRAFFFMSYFNDVVIPYLMWLATYFWYLYELSLINNLTMFMGLIYTAGYFFSTSVILFYTVLLRTNGAATLASMFTLGSIFIIGGIGNYEIIIGGINYNSLSITSFMNVYPLILAYSINPSTYFTVIPYAITGVEVDVVLALVLFLISYLKFRVMEF
;
A
#
# COMPACT_ATOMS: atom_id res chain seq x y z
N MET A 1 -18.81 25.84 -21.11
CA MET A 1 -17.45 25.72 -20.55
C MET A 1 -16.83 24.44 -21.09
N THR A 2 -15.93 24.55 -22.07
CA THR A 2 -15.17 23.42 -22.60
C THR A 2 -14.13 23.01 -21.55
N SER A 3 -14.26 21.81 -20.98
CA SER A 3 -13.28 21.30 -20.01
C SER A 3 -11.93 21.08 -20.69
N SER A 4 -10.83 21.34 -19.98
CA SER A 4 -9.47 21.13 -20.51
C SER A 4 -9.28 19.69 -21.00
N GLU A 5 -8.48 19.51 -22.05
CA GLU A 5 -8.17 18.19 -22.63
C GLU A 5 -7.64 17.21 -21.57
N SER A 6 -6.82 17.70 -20.64
CA SER A 6 -6.32 16.95 -19.49
C SER A 6 -7.42 16.41 -18.57
N PHE A 7 -8.47 17.19 -18.35
CA PHE A 7 -9.60 16.80 -17.52
C PHE A 7 -10.49 15.77 -18.23
N GLN A 8 -10.64 15.89 -19.56
CA GLN A 8 -11.36 14.90 -20.35
C GLN A 8 -10.66 13.54 -20.31
N VAL A 9 -9.33 13.51 -20.49
CA VAL A 9 -8.51 12.29 -20.40
C VAL A 9 -8.60 11.67 -19.01
N PHE A 10 -8.43 12.48 -17.96
CA PHE A 10 -8.57 12.03 -16.58
C PHE A 10 -9.94 11.39 -16.33
N LYS A 11 -11.02 12.03 -16.81
CA LYS A 11 -12.39 11.54 -16.65
C LYS A 11 -12.61 10.20 -17.34
N ILE A 12 -12.03 10.00 -18.53
CA ILE A 12 -12.13 8.71 -19.25
C ILE A 12 -11.35 7.63 -18.48
N LEU A 13 -10.10 7.90 -18.09
CA LEU A 13 -9.28 6.95 -17.32
C LEU A 13 -9.96 6.56 -16.00
N PHE A 14 -10.49 7.55 -15.29
CA PHE A 14 -11.23 7.33 -14.05
C PHE A 14 -12.46 6.45 -14.29
N LYS A 15 -13.24 6.72 -15.34
CA LYS A 15 -14.42 5.93 -15.69
C LYS A 15 -14.08 4.49 -16.08
N GLU A 16 -12.96 4.26 -16.76
CA GLU A 16 -12.53 2.91 -17.12
C GLU A 16 -12.11 2.07 -15.92
N ARG A 17 -11.40 2.70 -14.97
CA ARG A 17 -10.87 2.04 -13.76
C ARG A 17 -11.97 1.74 -12.74
N TYR A 18 -12.93 2.67 -12.66
CA TYR A 18 -14.00 2.66 -11.68
C TYR A 18 -15.38 2.61 -12.35
N LYS A 19 -15.57 1.65 -13.26
CA LYS A 19 -16.91 1.35 -13.79
C LYS A 19 -17.85 1.01 -12.62
N ASP A 20 -19.07 1.53 -12.65
CA ASP A 20 -20.13 1.01 -11.77
C ASP A 20 -20.29 -0.49 -12.08
N PRO A 21 -20.26 -1.39 -11.07
CA PRO A 21 -20.56 -1.18 -9.66
C PRO A 21 -19.34 -1.19 -8.72
N THR A 22 -18.11 -1.25 -9.23
CA THR A 22 -16.91 -1.44 -8.38
C THR A 22 -16.77 -0.36 -7.30
N LEU A 23 -16.90 0.93 -7.66
CA LEU A 23 -16.72 2.04 -6.70
C LEU A 23 -17.85 2.13 -5.66
N GLN A 24 -19.08 1.76 -6.04
CA GLN A 24 -20.24 1.77 -5.15
C GLN A 24 -20.13 0.75 -4.02
N MET A 25 -19.45 -0.39 -4.24
CA MET A 25 -19.26 -1.41 -3.21
C MET A 25 -17.97 -1.25 -2.42
N ILE A 26 -16.92 -0.66 -3.00
CA ILE A 26 -15.61 -0.53 -2.33
C ILE A 26 -15.70 0.28 -1.04
N LEU A 27 -16.32 1.46 -1.07
CA LEU A 27 -16.34 2.37 0.07
C LEU A 27 -17.20 1.80 1.23
N PRO A 28 -18.40 1.26 0.99
CA PRO A 28 -19.13 0.52 2.02
C PRO A 28 -18.35 -0.69 2.57
N THR A 29 -17.64 -1.43 1.71
CA THR A 29 -16.84 -2.58 2.15
C THR A 29 -15.68 -2.15 3.05
N MET A 30 -15.02 -1.02 2.75
CA MET A 30 -13.98 -0.46 3.61
C MET A 30 -14.56 0.04 4.95
N LEU A 31 -15.73 0.69 4.95
CA LEU A 31 -16.36 1.15 6.20
C LEU A 31 -16.79 -0.02 7.09
N VAL A 32 -17.40 -1.04 6.52
CA VAL A 32 -17.81 -2.26 7.25
C VAL A 32 -16.59 -3.11 7.62
N GLY A 33 -15.50 -3.02 6.86
CA GLY A 33 -14.30 -3.84 7.05
C GLY A 33 -13.59 -3.66 8.39
N TYR A 34 -13.87 -2.59 9.13
CA TYR A 34 -13.31 -2.34 10.45
C TYR A 34 -14.00 -3.10 11.61
N ILE A 35 -14.85 -4.10 11.33
CA ILE A 35 -15.54 -4.96 12.34
C ILE A 35 -14.60 -5.56 13.40
N PHE A 36 -13.32 -5.79 13.06
CA PHE A 36 -12.37 -6.39 13.99
C PHE A 36 -11.93 -5.44 15.11
N ILE A 37 -11.86 -4.13 14.87
CA ILE A 37 -11.41 -3.17 15.90
C ILE A 37 -12.33 -3.20 17.14
N PRO A 38 -13.67 -3.05 17.05
CA PRO A 38 -14.57 -3.16 18.19
C PRO A 38 -14.53 -4.54 18.84
N SER A 39 -14.41 -5.59 18.01
CA SER A 39 -14.35 -6.98 18.49
C SER A 39 -13.16 -7.23 19.40
N PHE A 40 -12.01 -6.60 19.10
CA PHE A 40 -10.81 -6.71 19.94
C PHE A 40 -10.85 -5.76 21.15
N LEU A 41 -11.52 -4.60 21.05
CA LEU A 41 -11.62 -3.62 22.14
C LEU A 41 -12.48 -4.06 23.32
N ILE A 42 -13.40 -5.01 23.13
CA ILE A 42 -14.22 -5.60 24.21
C ILE A 42 -13.36 -6.29 25.30
N ARG A 43 -12.07 -6.55 25.02
CA ARG A 43 -11.11 -7.13 25.97
C ARG A 43 -10.22 -6.02 26.55
N GLU A 44 -10.72 -5.30 27.56
CA GLU A 44 -10.13 -4.08 28.14
C GLU A 44 -8.63 -4.19 28.53
N ASP A 45 -8.18 -5.36 29.02
CA ASP A 45 -6.79 -5.58 29.44
C ASP A 45 -5.76 -5.65 28.27
N PHE A 46 -6.22 -5.70 27.01
CA PHE A 46 -5.37 -5.91 25.83
C PHE A 46 -5.46 -4.79 24.79
N LEU A 47 -5.93 -3.61 25.17
CA LEU A 47 -6.29 -2.53 24.23
C LEU A 47 -5.18 -2.18 23.21
N ASN A 48 -3.93 -1.99 23.64
CA ASN A 48 -2.84 -1.65 22.71
C ASN A 48 -2.52 -2.78 21.73
N TYR A 49 -2.47 -4.02 22.22
CA TYR A 49 -2.22 -5.21 21.40
C TYR A 49 -3.37 -5.46 20.40
N ALA A 50 -4.61 -5.32 20.87
CA ALA A 50 -5.83 -5.36 20.07
C ALA A 50 -5.81 -4.36 18.92
N LEU A 51 -5.42 -3.11 19.18
CA LEU A 51 -5.32 -2.06 18.17
C LEU A 51 -4.25 -2.38 17.12
N VAL A 52 -3.10 -2.93 17.51
CA VAL A 52 -2.05 -3.30 16.55
C VAL A 52 -2.53 -4.45 15.66
N LEU A 53 -3.09 -5.51 16.24
CA LEU A 53 -3.60 -6.65 15.48
C LEU A 53 -4.69 -6.26 14.48
N ALA A 54 -5.61 -5.41 14.90
CA ALA A 54 -6.73 -4.98 14.07
C ALA A 54 -6.29 -4.18 12.84
N ASN A 55 -5.07 -3.63 12.84
CA ASN A 55 -4.49 -2.84 11.75
C ASN A 55 -3.47 -3.62 10.90
N ILE A 56 -3.25 -4.92 11.17
CA ILE A 56 -2.39 -5.74 10.31
C ILE A 56 -3.13 -6.00 8.99
N PRO A 57 -2.54 -5.73 7.81
CA PRO A 57 -3.25 -5.80 6.52
C PRO A 57 -3.97 -7.12 6.22
N VAL A 58 -3.45 -8.26 6.69
CA VAL A 58 -4.08 -9.59 6.51
C VAL A 58 -5.38 -9.73 7.33
N ILE A 59 -5.46 -9.03 8.46
CA ILE A 59 -6.61 -9.04 9.37
C ILE A 59 -7.58 -7.91 9.00
N SER A 60 -7.04 -6.77 8.62
CA SER A 60 -7.81 -5.58 8.30
C SER A 60 -8.28 -5.58 6.85
N ILE A 61 -9.58 -5.75 6.67
CA ILE A 61 -10.24 -5.82 5.36
C ILE A 61 -10.01 -4.53 4.54
N PRO A 62 -10.10 -3.31 5.09
CA PRO A 62 -9.97 -2.07 4.31
C PRO A 62 -8.59 -1.91 3.65
N GLU A 63 -7.53 -2.27 4.38
CA GLU A 63 -6.14 -2.26 3.96
C GLU A 63 -5.91 -3.23 2.79
N THR A 64 -6.46 -4.44 2.91
CA THR A 64 -6.41 -5.45 1.86
C THR A 64 -7.16 -5.00 0.62
N VAL A 65 -8.35 -4.41 0.78
CA VAL A 65 -9.16 -3.91 -0.34
C VAL A 65 -8.42 -2.81 -1.10
N ALA A 66 -7.81 -1.85 -0.40
CA ALA A 66 -7.06 -0.77 -1.04
C ALA A 66 -5.86 -1.30 -1.85
N VAL A 67 -5.08 -2.24 -1.29
CA VAL A 67 -3.95 -2.87 -2.01
C VAL A 67 -4.44 -3.68 -3.21
N ALA A 68 -5.51 -4.47 -3.05
CA ALA A 68 -6.07 -5.29 -4.12
C ALA A 68 -6.58 -4.43 -5.29
N LEU A 69 -7.22 -3.30 -4.99
CA LEU A 69 -7.65 -2.34 -6.01
C LEU A 69 -6.47 -1.73 -6.74
N ALA A 70 -5.44 -1.29 -6.02
CA ALA A 70 -4.25 -0.72 -6.63
C ALA A 70 -3.54 -1.73 -7.53
N LEU A 71 -3.38 -2.97 -7.07
CA LEU A 71 -2.79 -4.05 -7.86
C LEU A 71 -3.58 -4.32 -9.13
N ARG A 72 -4.91 -4.44 -9.03
CA ARG A 72 -5.78 -4.67 -10.19
C ARG A 72 -5.59 -3.56 -11.22
N ASN A 73 -5.61 -2.33 -10.74
CA ASN A 73 -5.55 -1.12 -11.53
C ASN A 73 -4.19 -0.98 -12.23
N ILE A 74 -3.08 -1.22 -11.53
CA ILE A 74 -1.73 -1.20 -12.11
C ILE A 74 -1.55 -2.33 -13.14
N ILE A 75 -1.84 -3.58 -12.77
CA ILE A 75 -1.49 -4.73 -13.60
C ILE A 75 -2.48 -4.90 -14.76
N PHE A 76 -3.78 -4.95 -14.47
CA PHE A 76 -4.80 -5.35 -15.45
C PHE A 76 -5.45 -4.18 -16.17
N VAL A 77 -5.24 -2.94 -15.74
CA VAL A 77 -5.71 -1.78 -16.50
C VAL A 77 -4.51 -1.11 -17.14
N PHE A 78 -3.57 -0.58 -16.36
CA PHE A 78 -2.39 0.08 -16.90
C PHE A 78 -1.47 -0.87 -17.68
N GLY A 79 -1.20 -2.08 -17.18
CA GLY A 79 -0.43 -3.10 -17.89
C GLY A 79 -1.10 -3.56 -19.19
N ASP A 80 -2.42 -3.75 -19.21
CA ASP A 80 -3.14 -4.09 -20.44
C ASP A 80 -3.07 -2.97 -21.48
N HIS A 81 -3.19 -1.70 -21.06
CA HIS A 81 -2.97 -0.59 -21.98
C HIS A 81 -1.58 -0.66 -22.60
N MET A 82 -0.54 -0.92 -21.81
CA MET A 82 0.84 -1.05 -22.29
C MET A 82 1.05 -2.23 -23.25
N ASN A 83 0.44 -3.39 -23.00
CA ASN A 83 0.75 -4.63 -23.70
C ASN A 83 -0.10 -4.85 -24.97
N SER A 84 -1.36 -4.41 -24.95
CA SER A 84 -2.32 -4.67 -26.04
C SER A 84 -2.22 -3.69 -27.21
N GLY A 85 -1.32 -2.70 -27.14
CA GLY A 85 -1.28 -1.59 -28.10
C GLY A 85 -2.54 -0.71 -28.05
N SER A 86 -3.48 -0.93 -27.10
CA SER A 86 -4.66 -0.07 -26.92
C SER A 86 -4.32 1.34 -26.46
N ILE A 87 -3.04 1.61 -26.16
CA ILE A 87 -2.49 2.95 -26.20
C ILE A 87 -2.94 3.70 -27.48
N VAL A 88 -3.19 3.03 -28.60
CA VAL A 88 -3.65 3.68 -29.85
C VAL A 88 -4.94 4.50 -29.67
N SER A 89 -5.91 4.11 -28.82
CA SER A 89 -7.14 4.93 -28.65
C SER A 89 -6.91 6.18 -27.79
N PHE A 90 -5.97 6.15 -26.84
CA PHE A 90 -5.61 7.30 -26.00
C PHE A 90 -4.45 8.13 -26.56
N LEU A 91 -3.57 7.56 -27.40
CA LEU A 91 -2.59 8.27 -28.24
C LEU A 91 -3.25 8.96 -29.44
N MET A 92 -4.48 8.58 -29.82
CA MET A 92 -5.29 9.38 -30.74
C MET A 92 -5.65 10.75 -30.13
N MET A 93 -5.60 10.89 -28.80
CA MET A 93 -5.53 12.20 -28.13
C MET A 93 -4.06 12.58 -27.93
N PRO A 94 -3.68 13.86 -28.14
CA PRO A 94 -2.29 14.32 -28.07
C PRO A 94 -1.77 14.43 -26.62
N VAL A 95 -1.79 13.34 -25.85
CA VAL A 95 -1.33 13.30 -24.47
C VAL A 95 0.13 12.88 -24.40
N LYS A 96 0.98 13.72 -23.77
CA LYS A 96 2.39 13.39 -23.54
C LYS A 96 2.50 12.17 -22.61
N ARG A 97 3.34 11.18 -22.93
CA ARG A 97 3.58 9.95 -22.13
C ARG A 97 3.78 10.20 -20.63
N ARG A 98 4.47 11.29 -20.28
CA ARG A 98 4.68 11.70 -18.88
C ARG A 98 3.35 11.99 -18.16
N ALA A 99 2.47 12.76 -18.81
CA ALA A 99 1.17 13.11 -18.24
C ALA A 99 0.29 11.87 -18.06
N PHE A 100 0.29 10.95 -19.03
CA PHE A 100 -0.43 9.68 -18.91
C PHE A 100 0.07 8.85 -17.72
N PHE A 101 1.38 8.73 -17.53
CA PHE A 101 1.95 8.00 -16.39
C PHE A 101 1.49 8.58 -15.05
N PHE A 102 1.58 9.91 -14.87
CA PHE A 102 1.17 10.54 -13.62
C PHE A 102 -0.36 10.48 -13.40
N MET A 103 -1.16 10.67 -14.44
CA MET A 103 -2.62 10.51 -14.35
C MET A 103 -3.00 9.06 -14.01
N SER A 104 -2.27 8.10 -14.57
CA SER A 104 -2.45 6.68 -14.30
C SER A 104 -2.07 6.36 -12.86
N TYR A 105 -0.89 6.79 -12.42
CA TYR A 105 -0.44 6.59 -11.03
C TYR A 105 -1.41 7.21 -10.02
N PHE A 106 -1.90 8.42 -10.28
CA PHE A 106 -2.86 9.08 -9.39
C PHE A 106 -4.15 8.25 -9.27
N ASN A 107 -4.71 7.81 -10.39
CA ASN A 107 -5.94 7.01 -10.39
C ASN A 107 -5.72 5.58 -9.88
N ASP A 108 -4.59 4.94 -10.16
CA ASP A 108 -4.32 3.54 -9.78
C ASP A 108 -3.91 3.41 -8.31
N VAL A 109 -3.15 4.37 -7.78
CA VAL A 109 -2.47 4.26 -6.48
C VAL A 109 -2.98 5.30 -5.49
N VAL A 110 -3.08 6.57 -5.89
CA VAL A 110 -3.42 7.66 -4.95
C VAL A 110 -4.89 7.63 -4.57
N ILE A 111 -5.79 7.37 -5.51
CA ILE A 111 -7.24 7.34 -5.22
C ILE A 111 -7.63 6.22 -4.23
N PRO A 112 -7.22 4.94 -4.41
CA PRO A 112 -7.52 3.91 -3.42
C PRO A 112 -6.92 4.20 -2.04
N TYR A 113 -5.72 4.80 -2.01
CA TYR A 113 -5.10 5.24 -0.76
C TYR A 113 -5.92 6.34 -0.06
N LEU A 114 -6.37 7.36 -0.79
CA LEU A 114 -7.20 8.42 -0.22
C LEU A 114 -8.55 7.89 0.29
N MET A 115 -9.13 6.89 -0.39
CA MET A 115 -10.34 6.21 0.10
C MET A 115 -10.08 5.51 1.43
N TRP A 116 -9.01 4.71 1.51
CA TRP A 116 -8.61 4.06 2.76
C TRP A 116 -8.33 5.07 3.86
N LEU A 117 -7.55 6.12 3.57
CA LEU A 117 -7.19 7.16 4.54
C LEU A 117 -8.43 7.86 5.10
N ALA A 118 -9.39 8.20 4.24
CA ALA A 118 -10.65 8.79 4.66
C ALA A 118 -11.45 7.85 5.57
N THR A 119 -11.58 6.58 5.19
CA THR A 119 -12.31 5.60 6.01
C THR A 119 -11.58 5.31 7.33
N TYR A 120 -10.25 5.30 7.32
CA TYR A 120 -9.41 5.06 8.50
C TYR A 120 -9.58 6.16 9.54
N PHE A 121 -9.44 7.43 9.13
CA PHE A 121 -9.61 8.57 10.04
C PHE A 121 -11.04 8.72 10.52
N TRP A 122 -12.02 8.52 9.64
CA TRP A 122 -13.43 8.49 10.04
C TRP A 122 -13.66 7.48 11.16
N TYR A 123 -13.12 6.26 10.99
CA TYR A 123 -13.31 5.19 11.95
C TYR A 123 -12.64 5.44 13.29
N LEU A 124 -11.39 5.91 13.28
CA LEU A 124 -10.67 6.28 14.51
C LEU A 124 -11.35 7.42 15.26
N TYR A 125 -11.93 8.38 14.55
CA TYR A 125 -12.68 9.48 15.15
C TYR A 125 -13.95 8.97 15.85
N GLU A 126 -14.77 8.16 15.17
CA GLU A 126 -16.03 7.63 15.72
C GLU A 126 -15.82 6.80 16.98
N LEU A 127 -14.71 6.04 17.06
CA LEU A 127 -14.39 5.25 18.25
C LEU A 127 -13.54 5.99 19.28
N SER A 128 -13.19 7.25 19.07
CA SER A 128 -12.28 8.02 19.94
C SER A 128 -10.91 7.34 20.15
N LEU A 129 -10.38 6.70 19.10
CA LEU A 129 -9.11 5.93 19.13
C LEU A 129 -7.95 6.67 18.46
N ILE A 130 -8.06 7.99 18.30
CA ILE A 130 -6.96 8.81 17.78
C ILE A 130 -5.90 8.94 18.87
N ASN A 131 -4.81 8.19 18.74
CA ASN A 131 -3.67 8.20 19.65
C ASN A 131 -2.35 8.00 18.89
N ASN A 132 -1.21 8.14 19.57
CA ASN A 132 0.10 8.02 18.92
C ASN A 132 0.32 6.66 18.26
N LEU A 133 -0.23 5.59 18.85
CA LEU A 133 -0.08 4.23 18.34
C LEU A 133 -0.87 4.04 17.03
N THR A 134 -2.14 4.45 16.98
CA THR A 134 -2.98 4.34 15.77
C THR A 134 -2.45 5.23 14.65
N MET A 135 -1.99 6.44 14.98
CA MET A 135 -1.31 7.30 14.00
C MET A 135 -0.04 6.64 13.45
N PHE A 136 0.75 5.98 14.30
CA PHE A 136 1.94 5.25 13.86
C PHE A 136 1.60 4.03 13.00
N MET A 137 0.53 3.29 13.32
CA MET A 137 0.03 2.21 12.47
C MET A 137 -0.41 2.72 11.09
N GLY A 138 -1.06 3.88 11.03
CA GLY A 138 -1.41 4.54 9.77
C GLY A 138 -0.18 4.93 8.93
N LEU A 139 0.92 5.35 9.59
CA LEU A 139 2.19 5.62 8.92
C LEU A 139 2.85 4.34 8.37
N ILE A 140 2.88 3.26 9.15
CA ILE A 140 3.40 1.95 8.71
C ILE A 140 2.64 1.49 7.46
N TYR A 141 1.30 1.52 7.51
CA TYR A 141 0.50 1.13 6.36
C TYR A 141 0.75 2.04 5.15
N THR A 142 0.83 3.36 5.36
CA THR A 142 1.10 4.32 4.29
C THR A 142 2.43 4.01 3.58
N ALA A 143 3.51 3.84 4.34
CA ALA A 143 4.82 3.54 3.76
C ALA A 143 4.82 2.19 3.02
N GLY A 144 4.29 1.14 3.65
CA GLY A 144 4.18 -0.19 3.04
C GLY A 144 3.28 -0.23 1.81
N TYR A 145 2.20 0.56 1.79
CA TYR A 145 1.30 0.69 0.64
C TYR A 145 2.03 1.30 -0.57
N PHE A 146 2.75 2.41 -0.37
CA PHE A 146 3.50 3.03 -1.46
C PHE A 146 4.69 2.18 -1.92
N PHE A 147 5.35 1.48 -1.00
CA PHE A 147 6.41 0.52 -1.33
C PHE A 147 5.87 -0.63 -2.18
N SER A 148 4.83 -1.32 -1.72
CA SER A 148 4.24 -2.47 -2.42
C SER A 148 3.68 -2.09 -3.80
N THR A 149 2.96 -0.98 -3.91
CA THR A 149 2.44 -0.50 -5.20
C THR A 149 3.57 -0.08 -6.15
N SER A 150 4.68 0.44 -5.64
CA SER A 150 5.87 0.76 -6.46
C SER A 150 6.58 -0.50 -6.96
N VAL A 151 6.65 -1.57 -6.17
CA VAL A 151 7.15 -2.89 -6.62
C VAL A 151 6.26 -3.45 -7.72
N ILE A 152 4.93 -3.41 -7.55
CA ILE A 152 3.98 -3.88 -8.55
C ILE A 152 4.11 -3.08 -9.85
N LEU A 153 4.18 -1.75 -9.76
CA LEU A 153 4.37 -0.86 -10.92
C LEU A 153 5.68 -1.17 -11.63
N PHE A 154 6.77 -1.34 -10.88
CA PHE A 154 8.07 -1.70 -11.43
C PHE A 154 8.02 -2.99 -12.24
N TYR A 155 7.47 -4.07 -11.69
CA TYR A 155 7.36 -5.35 -12.42
C TYR A 155 6.42 -5.26 -13.62
N THR A 156 5.32 -4.51 -13.51
CA THR A 156 4.39 -4.29 -14.62
C THR A 156 5.08 -3.60 -15.80
N VAL A 157 5.83 -2.53 -15.51
CA VAL A 157 6.62 -1.78 -16.50
C VAL A 157 7.80 -2.61 -17.03
N LEU A 158 8.40 -3.45 -16.18
CA LEU A 158 9.58 -4.24 -16.52
C LEU A 158 9.26 -5.42 -17.45
N LEU A 159 8.26 -6.22 -17.07
CA LEU A 159 7.97 -7.53 -17.67
C LEU A 159 6.94 -7.48 -18.79
N ARG A 160 6.14 -6.39 -18.88
CA ARG A 160 5.16 -6.16 -19.95
C ARG A 160 4.23 -7.34 -20.22
N THR A 161 3.88 -8.07 -19.16
CA THR A 161 2.98 -9.21 -19.19
C THR A 161 2.26 -9.28 -17.85
N ASN A 162 0.94 -9.30 -17.86
CA ASN A 162 0.15 -9.24 -16.62
C ASN A 162 0.44 -10.44 -15.72
N GLY A 163 0.49 -11.65 -16.30
CA GLY A 163 0.77 -12.88 -15.55
C GLY A 163 2.15 -12.86 -14.88
N ALA A 164 3.21 -12.53 -15.61
CA ALA A 164 4.55 -12.49 -15.02
C ALA A 164 4.68 -11.34 -13.99
N ALA A 165 4.06 -10.19 -14.25
CA ALA A 165 4.02 -9.08 -13.30
C ALA A 165 3.31 -9.48 -11.99
N THR A 166 2.16 -10.16 -12.06
CA THR A 166 1.47 -10.66 -10.84
C THR A 166 2.35 -11.62 -10.05
N LEU A 167 2.94 -12.62 -10.70
CA LEU A 167 3.73 -13.64 -10.03
C LEU A 167 4.99 -13.04 -9.40
N ALA A 168 5.73 -12.22 -10.15
CA ALA A 168 6.96 -11.61 -9.67
C ALA A 168 6.71 -10.62 -8.52
N SER A 169 5.70 -9.75 -8.64
CA SER A 169 5.38 -8.79 -7.58
C SER A 169 4.87 -9.48 -6.32
N MET A 170 3.97 -10.45 -6.43
CA MET A 170 3.46 -11.18 -5.26
C MET A 170 4.54 -12.05 -4.61
N PHE A 171 5.36 -12.72 -5.41
CA PHE A 171 6.46 -13.52 -4.88
C PHE A 171 7.50 -12.67 -4.15
N THR A 172 7.89 -11.52 -4.71
CA THR A 172 8.86 -10.63 -4.07
C THR A 172 8.32 -10.01 -2.79
N LEU A 173 7.11 -9.44 -2.82
CA LEU A 173 6.48 -8.87 -1.62
C LEU A 173 6.23 -9.93 -0.54
N GLY A 174 5.73 -11.11 -0.92
CA GLY A 174 5.53 -12.22 0.00
C GLY A 174 6.83 -12.71 0.63
N SER A 175 7.89 -12.86 -0.16
CA SER A 175 9.20 -13.29 0.34
C SER A 175 9.79 -12.29 1.31
N ILE A 176 9.74 -10.99 0.98
CA ILE A 176 10.20 -9.91 1.87
C ILE A 176 9.43 -9.96 3.19
N PHE A 177 8.09 -10.03 3.13
CA PHE A 177 7.25 -10.00 4.32
C PHE A 177 7.46 -11.21 5.25
N ILE A 178 7.58 -12.42 4.68
CA ILE A 178 7.78 -13.66 5.45
C ILE A 178 9.17 -13.69 6.08
N ILE A 179 10.21 -13.43 5.28
CA ILE A 179 11.61 -13.46 5.76
C ILE A 179 11.83 -12.36 6.81
N GLY A 180 11.30 -11.16 6.57
CA GLY A 180 11.33 -10.07 7.53
C GLY A 180 10.62 -10.42 8.84
N GLY A 181 9.45 -11.05 8.74
CA GLY A 181 8.68 -11.48 9.91
C GLY A 181 9.47 -12.47 10.77
N ILE A 182 9.96 -13.56 10.16
CA ILE A 182 10.75 -14.59 10.86
C ILE A 182 11.99 -13.96 11.51
N GLY A 183 12.75 -13.16 10.75
CA GLY A 183 13.96 -12.51 11.26
C GLY A 183 13.68 -11.60 12.46
N ASN A 184 12.63 -10.78 12.40
CA ASN A 184 12.26 -9.89 13.51
C ASN A 184 11.83 -10.68 14.74
N TYR A 185 11.03 -11.75 14.59
CA TYR A 185 10.63 -12.59 15.73
C TYR A 185 11.84 -13.29 16.39
N GLU A 186 12.75 -13.85 15.61
CA GLU A 186 13.95 -14.51 16.13
C GLU A 186 14.84 -13.54 16.92
N ILE A 187 15.02 -12.32 16.42
CA ILE A 187 15.84 -11.30 17.09
C ILE A 187 15.19 -10.83 18.39
N ILE A 188 13.88 -10.57 18.39
CA ILE A 188 13.12 -10.09 19.55
C ILE A 188 13.08 -11.16 20.66
N ILE A 189 12.80 -12.41 20.32
CA ILE A 189 12.66 -13.51 21.29
C ILE A 189 14.02 -14.03 21.74
N GLY A 190 14.97 -14.16 20.80
CA GLY A 190 16.31 -14.67 21.06
C GLY A 190 17.23 -13.69 21.80
N GLY A 191 16.86 -12.42 21.92
CA GLY A 191 17.66 -11.39 22.59
C GLY A 191 18.98 -11.08 21.86
N ILE A 192 19.08 -11.42 20.58
CA ILE A 192 20.31 -11.34 19.79
C ILE A 192 20.45 -9.91 19.27
N ASN A 193 21.47 -9.17 19.72
CA ASN A 193 21.94 -7.89 19.19
C ASN A 193 20.88 -7.07 18.42
N TYR A 194 20.09 -6.26 19.13
CA TYR A 194 19.03 -5.42 18.57
C TYR A 194 19.46 -4.54 17.37
N ASN A 195 20.75 -4.27 17.18
CA ASN A 195 21.24 -3.54 16.01
C ASN A 195 20.92 -4.26 14.68
N SER A 196 20.78 -5.59 14.67
CA SER A 196 20.38 -6.34 13.47
C SER A 196 18.94 -6.06 13.04
N LEU A 197 18.09 -5.54 13.93
CA LEU A 197 16.72 -5.09 13.58
C LEU A 197 16.72 -3.95 12.57
N SER A 198 17.80 -3.16 12.48
CA SER A 198 17.92 -2.13 11.44
C SER A 198 17.87 -2.71 10.01
N ILE A 199 18.27 -3.98 9.85
CA ILE A 199 18.33 -4.66 8.55
C ILE A 199 17.00 -5.36 8.22
N THR A 200 16.31 -5.91 9.22
CA THR A 200 15.09 -6.72 9.03
C THR A 200 13.79 -5.93 9.29
N SER A 201 13.87 -4.75 9.91
CA SER A 201 12.71 -3.91 10.24
C SER A 201 11.92 -3.47 9.02
N PHE A 202 12.57 -3.02 7.95
CA PHE A 202 11.90 -2.56 6.72
C PHE A 202 11.09 -3.68 6.05
N MET A 203 11.52 -4.93 6.19
CA MET A 203 10.86 -6.06 5.56
C MET A 203 9.49 -6.37 6.18
N ASN A 204 9.35 -6.16 7.49
CA ASN A 204 8.09 -6.33 8.20
C ASN A 204 8.12 -5.60 9.55
N VAL A 205 7.55 -4.39 9.63
CA VAL A 205 7.57 -3.58 10.86
C VAL A 205 6.56 -4.07 11.93
N TYR A 206 5.55 -4.85 11.54
CA TYR A 206 4.46 -5.26 12.46
C TYR A 206 4.91 -6.06 13.70
N PRO A 207 5.83 -7.05 13.61
CA PRO A 207 6.36 -7.76 14.77
C PRO A 207 6.98 -6.85 15.85
N LEU A 208 7.65 -5.77 15.44
CA LEU A 208 8.29 -4.80 16.34
C LEU A 208 7.25 -4.08 17.20
N ILE A 209 6.16 -3.65 16.56
CA ILE A 209 5.07 -2.94 17.22
C ILE A 209 4.17 -3.87 18.02
N LEU A 210 4.01 -5.12 17.59
CA LEU A 210 3.37 -6.15 18.40
C LEU A 210 4.14 -6.38 19.70
N ALA A 211 5.48 -6.55 19.64
CA ALA A 211 6.30 -6.71 20.84
C ALA A 211 6.17 -5.50 21.78
N TYR A 212 6.26 -4.28 21.24
CA TYR A 212 6.04 -3.06 22.00
C TYR A 212 4.66 -3.01 22.67
N SER A 213 3.61 -3.43 21.98
CA SER A 213 2.23 -3.39 22.50
C SER A 213 1.97 -4.37 23.66
N ILE A 214 2.74 -5.47 23.74
CA ILE A 214 2.65 -6.47 24.82
C ILE A 214 3.37 -5.99 26.08
N ASN A 215 4.58 -5.43 25.95
CA ASN A 215 5.35 -4.94 27.09
C ASN A 215 6.14 -3.66 26.73
N PRO A 216 5.50 -2.48 26.84
CA PRO A 216 6.10 -1.21 26.46
C PRO A 216 7.39 -0.88 27.21
N SER A 217 7.48 -1.25 28.50
CA SER A 217 8.67 -1.00 29.32
C SER A 217 9.91 -1.78 28.86
N THR A 218 9.70 -3.00 28.38
CA THR A 218 10.80 -3.89 27.95
C THR A 218 11.21 -3.63 26.51
N TYR A 219 10.26 -3.30 25.63
CA TYR A 219 10.47 -3.19 24.18
C TYR A 219 10.47 -1.75 23.66
N PHE A 220 10.67 -0.75 24.52
CA PHE A 220 10.80 0.65 24.09
C PHE A 220 11.96 0.87 23.11
N THR A 221 13.05 0.12 23.28
CA THR A 221 14.25 0.15 22.41
C THR A 221 13.98 -0.28 20.98
N VAL A 222 12.80 -0.88 20.72
CA VAL A 222 12.41 -1.41 19.41
C VAL A 222 11.79 -0.33 18.52
N ILE A 223 11.22 0.73 19.12
CA ILE A 223 10.54 1.83 18.40
C ILE A 223 11.45 2.54 17.37
N PRO A 224 12.71 2.90 17.68
CA PRO A 224 13.58 3.53 16.70
C PRO A 224 13.80 2.66 15.45
N TYR A 225 13.88 1.33 15.61
CA TYR A 225 14.04 0.42 14.49
C TYR A 225 12.76 0.32 13.64
N ALA A 226 11.58 0.44 14.25
CA ALA A 226 10.34 0.54 13.50
C ALA A 226 10.30 1.80 12.63
N ILE A 227 10.79 2.94 13.16
CA ILE A 227 10.91 4.19 12.41
C ILE A 227 11.89 4.03 11.24
N THR A 228 13.07 3.43 11.47
CA THR A 228 14.02 3.18 10.38
C THR A 228 13.43 2.28 9.29
N GLY A 229 12.62 1.29 9.66
CA GLY A 229 11.92 0.43 8.69
C GLY A 229 10.98 1.23 7.79
N VAL A 230 10.16 2.11 8.39
CA VAL A 230 9.25 3.01 7.65
C VAL A 230 10.03 3.96 6.73
N GLU A 231 11.15 4.51 7.18
CA GLU A 231 12.00 5.39 6.36
C GLU A 231 12.58 4.65 5.14
N VAL A 232 13.08 3.43 5.34
CA VAL A 232 13.63 2.60 4.26
C VAL A 232 12.55 2.26 3.23
N ASP A 233 11.34 1.91 3.67
CA ASP A 233 10.20 1.66 2.76
C ASP A 233 9.88 2.86 1.88
N VAL A 234 9.85 4.07 2.46
CA VAL A 234 9.61 5.31 1.70
C VAL A 234 10.72 5.57 0.69
N VAL A 235 11.99 5.38 1.08
CA VAL A 235 13.14 5.56 0.18
C VAL A 235 13.08 4.55 -0.97
N LEU A 236 12.83 3.28 -0.69
CA LEU A 236 12.74 2.22 -1.70
C LEU A 236 11.54 2.44 -2.63
N ALA A 237 10.39 2.87 -2.09
CA ALA A 237 9.21 3.23 -2.89
C ALA A 237 9.56 4.33 -3.90
N LEU A 238 10.22 5.39 -3.45
CA LEU A 238 10.62 6.51 -4.30
C LEU A 238 11.60 6.07 -5.39
N VAL A 239 12.61 5.27 -5.03
CA VAL A 239 13.59 4.74 -5.99
C VAL A 239 12.90 3.89 -7.06
N LEU A 240 12.04 2.95 -6.67
CA LEU A 240 11.31 2.08 -7.60
C LEU A 240 10.34 2.86 -8.47
N PHE A 241 9.66 3.87 -7.92
CA PHE A 241 8.80 4.77 -8.67
C PHE A 241 9.59 5.53 -9.74
N LEU A 242 10.74 6.10 -9.39
CA LEU A 242 11.61 6.83 -10.33
C LEU A 242 12.11 5.92 -11.45
N ILE A 243 12.57 4.71 -11.13
CA ILE A 243 13.01 3.72 -12.13
C ILE A 243 11.86 3.36 -13.07
N SER A 244 10.66 3.12 -12.53
CA SER A 244 9.47 2.81 -13.31
C SER A 244 9.09 3.95 -14.26
N TYR A 245 9.13 5.19 -13.77
CA TYR A 245 8.87 6.38 -14.59
C TYR A 245 9.90 6.56 -15.72
N LEU A 246 11.20 6.44 -15.40
CA LEU A 246 12.27 6.56 -16.39
C LEU A 246 12.14 5.50 -17.48
N LYS A 247 11.85 4.25 -17.09
CA LYS A 247 11.65 3.15 -18.04
C LYS A 247 10.40 3.35 -18.90
N PHE A 248 9.29 3.81 -18.31
CA PHE A 248 8.05 4.10 -19.04
C PHE A 248 8.23 5.22 -20.07
N ARG A 249 9.02 6.26 -19.75
CA ARG A 249 9.27 7.39 -20.65
C ARG A 249 9.94 6.96 -21.97
N VAL A 250 10.92 6.07 -21.89
CA VAL A 250 11.75 5.63 -23.04
C VAL A 250 11.09 4.46 -23.79
N MET A 251 9.96 3.95 -23.30
CA MET A 251 9.32 2.77 -23.86
C MET A 251 8.81 3.00 -25.29
N GLU A 252 9.24 2.15 -26.22
CA GLU A 252 8.67 2.06 -27.57
C GLU A 252 7.49 1.08 -27.52
N PHE A 253 6.37 1.49 -28.12
CA PHE A 253 5.09 0.77 -28.15
C PHE A 253 4.77 0.37 -29.59
#